data_AF-A0A7S1M4J3-F1
#
_entry.id   AF-A0A7S1M4J3-F1
#
_cell.length_a   1.000
_cell.length_b   1.000
_cell.length_c   1.000
_cell.angle_alpha   90.00
_cell.angle_beta   90.00
_cell.angle_gamma   90.00
#
_symmetry.space_group_name_H-M   'P 1'
#
loop_
_entity.id
_entity.type
_entity.pdbx_description
1 polymer ?
#
loop_
_entity_poly.entity_id
_entity_poly.type
_entity_poly.pdbx_seq_one_letter_code
_entity_poly.pdbx_strand_id
1 'polypeptide(L)'
;PVHTSLPFDCNADYLNCWHCLMERWSVSKRAWCCAHTRRGCPTGAPPPAYTSLPFDCNAGFSNWHAGWSNGKKAWCCQHLHRGCPPPPPPAPPATSACPPMDCSQAYNNWRLAWTADKKRYCCQREHKGCE
;
A
#
# COMPACT_ATOMS: atom_id res chain seq x y z
N PRO A 1 -16.83 -21.39 -45.81
CA PRO A 1 -16.52 -20.03 -45.35
C PRO A 1 -17.13 -19.78 -43.97
N VAL A 2 -16.38 -20.12 -42.93
CA VAL A 2 -16.77 -19.89 -41.54
C VAL A 2 -16.56 -18.41 -41.24
N HIS A 3 -17.63 -17.62 -41.30
CA HIS A 3 -17.62 -16.31 -40.67
C HIS A 3 -17.61 -16.59 -39.16
N THR A 4 -16.43 -16.53 -38.56
CA THR A 4 -16.27 -16.35 -37.12
C THR A 4 -17.10 -15.12 -36.76
N SER A 5 -18.32 -15.34 -36.25
CA SER A 5 -19.22 -14.28 -35.84
C SER A 5 -18.53 -13.53 -34.72
N LEU A 6 -17.94 -12.38 -35.07
CA LEU A 6 -17.45 -11.42 -34.09
C LEU A 6 -18.57 -11.18 -33.07
N PRO A 7 -18.25 -11.04 -31.78
CA PRO A 7 -19.25 -11.00 -30.71
C PRO A 7 -20.24 -9.84 -30.83
N PHE A 8 -19.92 -8.81 -31.62
CA PHE A 8 -20.76 -7.64 -31.83
C PHE A 8 -20.72 -7.17 -33.29
N ASP A 9 -21.90 -7.02 -33.91
CA ASP A 9 -22.06 -6.38 -35.23
C ASP A 9 -22.20 -4.85 -35.07
N CYS A 10 -21.16 -4.13 -35.49
CA CYS A 10 -21.08 -2.67 -35.39
C CYS A 10 -21.85 -1.90 -36.47
N ASN A 11 -22.49 -2.60 -37.41
CA ASN A 11 -23.37 -1.99 -38.42
C ASN A 11 -24.85 -2.19 -38.07
N ALA A 12 -25.19 -3.21 -37.29
CA ALA A 12 -26.54 -3.45 -36.81
C ALA A 12 -27.01 -2.29 -35.90
N ASP A 13 -28.08 -1.59 -36.31
CA ASP A 13 -28.65 -0.44 -35.61
C ASP A 13 -27.66 0.72 -35.41
N TYR A 14 -26.70 0.87 -36.32
CA TYR A 14 -25.73 1.96 -36.25
C TYR A 14 -26.38 3.31 -36.59
N LEU A 15 -26.41 4.20 -35.61
CA LEU A 15 -26.86 5.59 -35.76
C LEU A 15 -25.69 6.54 -35.54
N ASN A 16 -25.56 7.57 -36.38
CA ASN A 16 -24.54 8.62 -36.24
C ASN A 16 -24.84 9.61 -35.10
N CYS A 17 -25.69 9.21 -34.14
CA CYS A 17 -26.04 9.97 -32.96
C CYS A 17 -25.66 9.16 -31.72
N TRP A 18 -24.81 9.73 -30.87
CA TRP A 18 -24.32 9.09 -29.64
C TRP A 18 -25.46 8.73 -28.67
N HIS A 19 -26.44 9.63 -28.53
CA HIS A 19 -27.57 9.45 -27.62
C HIS A 19 -28.48 8.29 -28.07
N CYS A 20 -28.77 8.19 -29.37
CA CYS A 20 -29.57 7.08 -29.91
C CYS A 20 -28.83 5.74 -29.81
N LEU A 21 -27.50 5.76 -29.90
CA LEU A 21 -26.67 4.56 -29.71
C LEU A 21 -26.66 4.10 -28.23
N MET A 22 -26.82 5.01 -27.27
CA MET A 22 -26.95 4.65 -25.86
C MET A 22 -28.20 3.82 -25.57
N GLU A 23 -29.30 4.13 -26.25
CA GLU A 23 -30.59 3.45 -26.11
C GLU A 23 -30.65 2.11 -26.87
N ARG A 24 -30.05 2.04 -28.06
CA ARG A 24 -30.15 0.86 -28.93
C ARG A 24 -29.02 -0.16 -28.76
N TRP A 25 -27.85 0.26 -28.29
CA TRP A 25 -26.72 -0.64 -28.09
C TRP A 25 -26.51 -0.92 -26.61
N SER A 26 -25.90 -2.06 -26.28
CA SER A 26 -25.40 -2.31 -24.93
C SER A 26 -24.06 -1.59 -24.71
N VAL A 27 -23.71 -1.37 -23.43
CA VAL A 27 -22.41 -0.78 -23.05
C VAL A 27 -21.25 -1.57 -23.68
N SER A 28 -21.32 -2.90 -23.66
CA SER A 28 -20.31 -3.79 -24.23
C SER A 28 -20.22 -3.69 -25.75
N LYS A 29 -21.34 -3.59 -26.46
CA LYS A 29 -21.38 -3.40 -27.92
C LYS A 29 -20.73 -2.06 -28.31
N ARG A 30 -21.06 -0.97 -27.62
CA ARG A 30 -20.43 0.35 -27.85
C ARG A 30 -18.94 0.34 -27.57
N ALA A 31 -18.50 -0.24 -26.45
CA ALA A 31 -17.10 -0.30 -26.09
C ALA A 31 -16.28 -1.14 -27.10
N TRP A 32 -16.80 -2.30 -27.49
CA TRP A 32 -16.13 -3.17 -28.46
C TRP A 32 -16.03 -2.54 -29.84
N CYS A 33 -17.14 -1.97 -30.33
CA CYS A 33 -17.18 -1.29 -31.64
C CYS A 33 -16.34 -0.01 -31.67
N CYS A 34 -16.28 0.74 -30.56
CA CYS A 34 -15.39 1.88 -30.44
C CYS A 34 -13.92 1.45 -30.55
N ALA A 35 -13.53 0.38 -29.85
CA ALA A 35 -12.15 -0.12 -29.85
C ALA A 35 -11.71 -0.70 -31.20
N HIS A 36 -12.58 -1.43 -31.90
CA HIS A 36 -12.20 -2.19 -33.10
C HIS A 36 -12.55 -1.49 -34.42
N THR A 37 -13.60 -0.67 -34.45
CA THR A 37 -14.14 -0.07 -35.68
C THR A 37 -14.25 1.46 -35.62
N ARG A 38 -13.86 2.07 -34.48
CA ARG A 38 -14.00 3.51 -34.20
C ARG A 38 -15.43 4.04 -34.40
N ARG A 39 -16.42 3.18 -34.26
CA ARG A 39 -17.84 3.51 -34.35
C ARG A 39 -18.48 3.45 -32.97
N GLY A 40 -19.30 4.45 -32.66
CA GLY A 40 -19.92 4.51 -31.33
C GLY A 40 -18.92 4.74 -30.23
N CYS A 41 -17.97 5.65 -30.44
CA CYS A 41 -17.18 6.21 -29.35
C CYS A 41 -17.89 7.44 -28.77
N PRO A 42 -17.84 7.68 -27.45
CA PRO A 42 -18.27 8.95 -26.89
C PRO A 42 -17.45 10.07 -27.51
N THR A 43 -18.09 10.97 -28.24
CA THR A 43 -17.47 12.13 -28.91
C THR A 43 -16.87 13.16 -27.95
N GLY A 44 -16.87 12.90 -26.65
CA GLY A 44 -16.36 13.81 -25.62
C GLY A 44 -15.66 13.16 -24.45
N ALA A 45 -15.37 11.85 -24.49
CA ALA A 45 -14.50 11.27 -23.47
C ALA A 45 -13.07 11.27 -24.00
N PRO A 46 -12.13 12.05 -23.41
CA PRO A 46 -10.73 11.74 -23.59
C PRO A 46 -10.52 10.25 -23.25
N PRO A 47 -9.53 9.55 -23.85
CA PRO A 47 -9.13 8.24 -23.35
C PRO A 47 -9.05 8.34 -21.82
N PRO A 48 -9.47 7.32 -21.05
CA PRO A 48 -9.28 7.37 -19.60
C PRO A 48 -7.84 7.77 -19.42
N ALA A 49 -7.63 8.99 -18.93
CA ALA A 49 -6.31 9.42 -18.59
C ALA A 49 -5.93 8.38 -17.56
N TYR A 50 -5.04 7.45 -17.94
CA TYR A 50 -4.17 6.83 -16.99
C TYR A 50 -3.57 8.05 -16.33
N THR A 51 -4.14 8.43 -15.20
CA THR A 51 -3.74 9.57 -14.41
C THR A 51 -2.26 9.33 -14.30
N SER A 52 -1.47 10.19 -14.96
CA SER A 52 -0.04 10.26 -14.74
C SER A 52 0.08 10.13 -13.25
N LEU A 53 0.65 9.00 -12.79
CA LEU A 53 0.64 8.64 -11.38
C LEU A 53 0.98 9.92 -10.62
N PRO A 54 0.22 10.29 -9.57
CA PRO A 54 0.30 11.62 -8.97
C PRO A 54 1.73 12.04 -8.61
N PHE A 55 2.63 11.05 -8.52
CA PHE A 55 4.06 11.23 -8.42
C PHE A 55 4.83 10.46 -9.51
N ASP A 56 5.59 11.18 -10.35
CA ASP A 56 6.57 10.57 -11.25
C ASP A 56 7.86 10.18 -10.49
N CYS A 57 8.03 8.89 -10.24
CA CYS A 57 9.17 8.35 -9.50
C CYS A 57 10.49 8.30 -10.29
N ASN A 58 10.50 8.67 -11.57
CA ASN A 58 11.74 8.85 -12.35
C ASN A 58 12.24 10.29 -12.27
N ALA A 59 11.33 11.26 -12.16
CA ALA A 59 11.69 12.68 -12.10
C ALA A 59 12.55 13.00 -10.86
N GLY A 60 13.81 13.38 -11.11
CA GLY A 60 14.76 13.73 -10.07
C GLY A 60 15.19 12.56 -9.19
N PHE A 61 15.12 11.32 -9.68
CA PHE A 61 15.48 10.13 -8.90
C PHE A 61 16.92 10.21 -8.37
N SER A 62 17.88 10.75 -9.12
CA SER A 62 19.28 10.85 -8.68
C SER A 62 19.47 11.63 -7.37
N ASN A 63 18.55 12.55 -7.05
CA ASN A 63 18.57 13.30 -5.79
C ASN A 63 17.23 13.15 -5.04
N TRP A 64 16.62 11.97 -5.11
CA TRP A 64 15.30 11.73 -4.52
C TRP A 64 15.27 12.01 -3.01
N HIS A 65 16.38 11.75 -2.31
CA HIS A 65 16.50 11.94 -0.86
C HIS A 65 16.28 13.40 -0.43
N ALA A 66 16.75 14.38 -1.20
CA ALA A 66 16.56 15.80 -0.89
C ALA A 66 15.47 16.46 -1.76
N GLY A 67 15.31 16.00 -3.01
CA GLY A 67 14.46 16.63 -4.01
C GLY A 67 13.01 16.13 -4.02
N TRP A 68 12.69 15.01 -3.36
CA TRP A 68 11.31 14.54 -3.28
C TRP A 68 10.63 14.96 -1.98
N SER A 69 9.36 15.34 -2.10
CA SER A 69 8.46 15.51 -0.96
C SER A 69 8.21 14.17 -0.25
N ASN A 70 7.86 14.21 1.04
CA ASN A 70 7.61 13.00 1.82
C ASN A 70 6.49 12.14 1.22
N GLY A 71 5.44 12.77 0.67
CA GLY A 71 4.35 12.06 -0.02
C GLY A 71 4.83 11.33 -1.28
N LYS A 72 5.69 11.96 -2.08
CA LYS A 72 6.29 11.34 -3.27
C LYS A 72 7.17 10.15 -2.89
N LYS A 73 8.01 10.28 -1.86
CA LYS A 73 8.85 9.18 -1.36
C LYS A 73 8.03 7.98 -0.89
N ALA A 74 7.02 8.22 -0.05
CA ALA A 74 6.15 7.17 0.47
C ALA A 74 5.41 6.45 -0.66
N TRP A 75 4.82 7.21 -1.58
CA TRP A 75 4.05 6.66 -2.69
C TRP A 75 4.93 5.88 -3.68
N CYS A 76 6.08 6.43 -4.06
CA CYS A 76 7.04 5.77 -4.95
C CYS A 76 7.64 4.50 -4.32
N CYS A 77 7.88 4.50 -3.01
CA CYS A 77 8.34 3.32 -2.31
C CYS A 77 7.24 2.24 -2.26
N GLN A 78 6.00 2.60 -1.95
CA GLN A 78 4.89 1.66 -1.81
C GLN A 78 4.45 1.02 -3.14
N HIS A 79 4.40 1.80 -4.23
CA HIS A 79 3.85 1.34 -5.50
C HIS A 79 4.92 0.90 -6.52
N LEU A 80 6.10 1.52 -6.48
CA LEU A 80 7.16 1.33 -7.48
C LEU A 80 8.49 0.89 -6.86
N HIS A 81 8.52 0.66 -5.54
CA HIS A 81 9.69 0.18 -4.81
C HIS A 81 10.93 1.06 -5.05
N ARG A 82 10.71 2.37 -5.24
CA ARG A 82 11.75 3.34 -5.61
C ARG A 82 11.83 4.46 -4.60
N GLY A 83 13.07 4.83 -4.24
CA GLY A 83 13.32 5.91 -3.30
C GLY A 83 12.81 5.59 -1.89
N CYS A 84 12.93 4.32 -1.48
CA CYS A 84 12.62 3.92 -0.12
C CYS A 84 13.71 4.43 0.81
N PRO A 85 13.36 5.03 1.96
CA PRO A 85 14.33 5.34 2.98
C PRO A 85 15.03 4.05 3.42
N PRO A 86 16.31 4.14 3.86
CA PRO A 86 16.96 2.99 4.45
C PRO A 86 16.10 2.48 5.62
N PRO A 87 16.11 1.15 5.88
CA PRO A 87 15.47 0.65 7.06
C PRO A 87 15.99 1.44 8.25
N PRO A 88 15.12 1.80 9.22
CA PRO A 88 15.60 2.43 10.43
C PRO A 88 16.73 1.57 11.00
N PRO A 89 17.76 2.17 11.62
CA PRO A 89 18.76 1.39 12.34
C PRO A 89 18.02 0.40 13.24
N PRO A 90 18.54 -0.83 13.41
CA PRO A 90 17.90 -1.81 14.27
C PRO A 90 17.56 -1.09 15.56
N ALA A 91 16.25 -1.01 15.85
CA ALA A 91 15.81 -0.39 17.08
C ALA A 91 16.64 -1.04 18.20
N PRO A 92 17.14 -0.26 19.18
CA PRO A 92 17.71 -0.88 20.37
C PRO A 92 16.71 -1.94 20.81
N PRO A 93 17.17 -3.17 21.10
CA PRO A 93 16.28 -4.30 21.33
C PRO A 93 15.19 -3.83 22.26
N ALA A 94 13.95 -3.84 21.75
CA ALA A 94 12.80 -3.47 22.54
C ALA A 94 12.83 -4.41 23.74
N THR A 95 13.27 -3.90 24.89
CA THR A 95 13.14 -4.59 26.17
C THR A 95 11.65 -4.60 26.45
N SER A 96 10.99 -5.58 25.84
CA SER A 96 9.66 -6.03 26.20
C SER A 96 9.59 -6.13 27.70
N ALA A 97 8.51 -5.60 28.24
CA ALA A 97 8.13 -5.65 29.63
C ALA A 97 8.15 -7.10 30.15
N CYS A 98 9.29 -7.48 30.74
CA CYS A 98 9.46 -8.25 31.97
C CYS A 98 10.94 -8.65 32.02
N PRO A 99 11.79 -7.98 32.83
CA PRO A 99 13.04 -8.60 33.24
C PRO A 99 12.72 -9.97 33.88
N PRO A 100 13.56 -11.00 33.70
CA PRO A 100 13.32 -12.30 34.28
C PRO A 100 13.20 -12.13 35.80
N MET A 101 11.98 -12.28 36.31
CA MET A 101 11.64 -12.14 37.72
C MET A 101 12.07 -13.39 38.49
N ASP A 102 13.34 -13.76 38.33
CA ASP A 102 13.97 -14.84 39.07
C ASP A 102 14.53 -14.28 40.38
N CYS A 103 13.86 -14.62 41.48
CA CYS A 103 14.21 -14.20 42.83
C CYS A 103 15.47 -14.90 43.39
N SER A 104 16.06 -15.84 42.65
CA SER A 104 17.35 -16.46 42.97
C SER A 104 18.53 -15.72 42.32
N GLN A 105 18.29 -15.00 41.22
CA GLN A 105 19.31 -14.25 40.49
C GLN A 105 19.83 -13.06 41.32
N ALA A 106 21.13 -13.11 41.64
CA ALA A 106 21.82 -12.11 42.46
C ALA A 106 21.18 -11.93 43.87
N TYR A 107 20.64 -13.02 44.45
CA TYR A 107 20.03 -12.97 45.78
C TYR A 107 21.04 -12.62 46.88
N ASN A 108 22.30 -13.01 46.75
CA ASN A 108 23.37 -12.72 47.71
C ASN A 108 23.71 -11.22 47.86
N ASN A 109 23.41 -10.38 46.87
CA ASN A 109 23.59 -8.92 46.91
C ASN A 109 22.32 -8.17 46.51
N TRP A 110 21.16 -8.78 46.76
CA TRP A 110 19.84 -8.32 46.31
C TRP A 110 19.54 -6.85 46.63
N ARG A 111 20.05 -6.33 47.76
CA ARG A 111 19.86 -4.92 48.15
C ARG A 111 20.39 -3.91 47.13
N LEU A 112 21.52 -4.22 46.48
CA LEU A 112 22.16 -3.36 45.49
C LEU A 112 21.87 -3.79 44.05
N ALA A 113 21.69 -5.10 43.83
CA ALA A 113 21.53 -5.66 42.50
C ALA A 113 20.08 -5.70 42.00
N TRP A 114 19.08 -5.66 42.89
CA TRP A 114 17.67 -5.69 42.50
C TRP A 114 17.08 -4.30 42.34
N THR A 115 16.30 -4.12 41.28
CA THR A 115 15.42 -2.95 41.10
C THR A 115 14.26 -2.99 42.11
N ALA A 116 13.65 -1.83 42.38
CA ALA A 116 12.54 -1.72 43.31
C ALA A 116 11.37 -2.67 42.95
N ASP A 117 11.09 -2.86 41.67
CA ASP A 117 10.04 -3.77 41.20
C ASP A 117 10.37 -5.25 41.43
N LYS A 118 11.62 -5.66 41.24
CA LYS A 118 12.08 -7.03 41.56
C LYS A 118 12.00 -7.30 43.06
N LYS A 119 12.39 -6.33 43.91
CA LYS A 119 12.26 -6.42 45.37
C LYS A 119 10.80 -6.60 45.81
N ARG A 120 9.89 -5.75 45.30
CA ARG A 120 8.45 -5.83 45.60
C ARG A 120 7.85 -7.18 45.18
N TYR A 121 8.17 -7.64 43.96
CA TYR A 121 7.65 -8.90 43.43
C TYR A 121 8.16 -10.12 44.23
N CYS A 122 9.46 -10.19 44.47
CA CYS A 122 10.07 -11.31 45.19
C CYS A 122 9.69 -11.33 46.68
N CYS A 123 9.46 -10.16 47.28
CA CYS A 123 8.96 -10.07 48.64
C CYS A 123 7.50 -10.55 48.74
N GLN A 124 6.64 -10.14 47.81
CA GLN A 124 5.22 -10.52 47.81
C GLN A 124 4.97 -12.00 47.49
N ARG A 125 5.79 -12.61 46.61
CA ARG A 125 5.53 -13.98 46.13
C ARG A 125 6.41 -15.05 46.75
N GLU A 126 7.68 -14.75 47.03
CA GLU A 126 8.65 -15.73 47.53
C GLU A 126 9.21 -15.38 48.91
N HIS A 127 8.79 -14.25 49.51
CA HIS A 127 9.32 -13.74 50.78
C HIS A 127 10.84 -13.55 50.78
N LYS A 128 11.41 -13.23 49.60
CA LYS A 128 12.84 -13.03 49.40
C LYS A 128 13.13 -11.57 49.09
N GLY A 129 14.16 -11.01 49.74
CA GLY A 129 14.62 -9.64 49.51
C GLY A 129 13.59 -8.58 49.92
N CYS A 130 12.89 -8.83 51.03
CA CYS A 130 12.07 -7.83 51.72
C CYS A 130 12.97 -6.92 52.57
N GLU A 131 12.63 -5.64 52.64
CA GLU A 131 13.16 -4.71 53.64
C GLU A 131 12.19 -4.56 54.81
#